data_AF-A0A7C0W972-F1
#
_entry.id   AF-A0A7C0W972-F1
#
_cell.length_a   1.000
_cell.length_b   1.000
_cell.length_c   1.000
_cell.angle_alpha   90.00
_cell.angle_beta   90.00
_cell.angle_gamma   90.00
#
_symmetry.space_group_name_H-M   'P 1'
#
loop_
_entity.id
_entity.type
_entity.pdbx_description
1 polymer ?
#
loop_
_entity_poly.entity_id
_entity_poly.type
_entity_poly.pdbx_seq_one_letter_code
_entity_poly.pdbx_strand_id
1 'polypeptide(L)'
;DLYRKLVPADVWNKDSAGSPSSLDLNRYNMVIWYTGDTCATGETYLSTADIGNIEQYLDNGGNLFITGQGLAGQLQIQRPLFLQDYLHAAYSGPLFAPSMDGFDGSPIGNKLSLRFYSGSNMEYTWGEKIIPLEDAMPAFAYAFSPDGYNSLSYSGQYNLVFFDFPYESIDNNSGRYDTRDTVMFNILNFFGKMMTEVSDEVDNNLLPVGFSLEQNYPNPFNPTTTIKYTVQNNGGSFSDRITLKVFNILGREVRTLVDEIQPPGNYSVQWDGADCDDNRVASGIYFYRLTCDNKSISKKMILLK
;
A
#
# COMPACT_ATOMS: atom_id res chain seq x y z
N ASP A 1 -12.45 6.27 1.08
CA ASP A 1 -11.81 6.93 -0.09
C ASP A 1 -11.15 5.99 -1.12
N LEU A 2 -10.69 4.78 -0.77
CA LEU A 2 -10.05 3.84 -1.71
C LEU A 2 -10.79 3.62 -3.05
N TYR A 3 -12.11 3.45 -3.02
CA TYR A 3 -12.95 3.32 -4.23
C TYR A 3 -12.86 4.55 -5.17
N ARG A 4 -12.73 5.77 -4.61
CA ARG A 4 -12.53 7.01 -5.40
C ARG A 4 -11.14 7.08 -6.03
N LYS A 5 -10.18 6.32 -5.50
CA LYS A 5 -8.80 6.21 -5.97
C LYS A 5 -8.56 5.00 -6.88
N LEU A 6 -9.62 4.29 -7.27
CA LEU A 6 -9.58 3.11 -8.16
C LEU A 6 -8.68 1.97 -7.67
N VAL A 7 -8.46 1.87 -6.35
CA VAL A 7 -7.82 0.67 -5.76
C VAL A 7 -8.79 -0.51 -5.95
N PRO A 8 -8.37 -1.62 -6.59
CA PRO A 8 -9.22 -2.80 -6.73
C PRO A 8 -9.58 -3.35 -5.35
N ALA A 9 -10.86 -3.25 -4.99
CA ALA A 9 -11.37 -3.66 -3.69
C ALA A 9 -12.85 -4.03 -3.81
N ASP A 10 -13.24 -5.09 -3.11
CA ASP A 10 -14.63 -5.47 -2.91
C ASP A 10 -15.13 -4.92 -1.56
N VAL A 11 -16.43 -4.66 -1.45
CA VAL A 11 -17.05 -4.08 -0.25
C VAL A 11 -18.06 -5.08 0.32
N TRP A 12 -17.84 -5.50 1.57
CA TRP A 12 -18.76 -6.36 2.30
C TRP A 12 -19.60 -5.51 3.27
N ASN A 13 -20.93 -5.54 3.12
CA ASN A 13 -21.85 -4.93 4.07
C ASN A 13 -22.44 -6.02 4.98
N LYS A 14 -22.12 -5.96 6.27
CA LYS A 14 -22.51 -6.96 7.27
C LYS A 14 -24.02 -6.98 7.54
N ASP A 15 -24.71 -5.85 7.43
CA ASP A 15 -26.15 -5.75 7.69
C ASP A 15 -26.98 -6.48 6.62
N SER A 16 -26.47 -6.56 5.39
CA SER A 16 -27.14 -7.22 4.27
C SER A 16 -26.60 -8.62 3.95
N ALA A 17 -25.30 -8.88 4.19
CA ALA A 17 -24.64 -10.15 3.87
C ALA A 17 -24.31 -11.03 5.10
N GLY A 18 -24.48 -10.50 6.32
CA GLY A 18 -24.04 -11.15 7.56
C GLY A 18 -22.52 -11.10 7.75
N SER A 19 -22.01 -11.85 8.72
CA SER A 19 -20.57 -11.99 8.94
C SER A 19 -19.89 -12.72 7.76
N PRO A 20 -18.82 -12.17 7.15
CA PRO A 20 -18.05 -12.87 6.13
C PRO A 20 -17.40 -14.13 6.73
N SER A 21 -17.35 -15.23 5.96
CA SER A 21 -16.65 -16.44 6.40
C SER A 21 -15.13 -16.27 6.29
N SER A 22 -14.36 -17.08 7.03
CA SER A 22 -12.90 -17.11 6.85
C SER A 22 -12.50 -17.41 5.40
N LEU A 23 -13.26 -18.23 4.68
CA LEU A 23 -13.05 -18.50 3.25
C LEU A 23 -13.28 -17.27 2.35
N ASP A 24 -14.16 -16.34 2.75
CA ASP A 24 -14.35 -15.08 2.01
C ASP A 24 -13.20 -14.11 2.31
N LEU A 25 -12.77 -14.00 3.58
CA LEU A 25 -11.62 -13.16 3.98
C LEU A 25 -10.31 -13.62 3.32
N ASN A 26 -10.04 -14.92 3.29
CA ASN A 26 -8.83 -15.51 2.70
C ASN A 26 -8.73 -15.36 1.16
N ARG A 27 -9.72 -14.75 0.48
CA ARG A 27 -9.59 -14.36 -0.94
C ARG A 27 -8.80 -13.06 -1.14
N TYR A 28 -8.59 -12.30 -0.06
CA TYR A 28 -7.95 -11.00 -0.11
C TYR A 28 -6.64 -11.01 0.67
N ASN A 29 -5.59 -10.46 0.06
CA ASN A 29 -4.31 -10.24 0.73
C ASN A 29 -4.43 -9.25 1.90
N MET A 30 -5.52 -8.49 1.98
CA MET A 30 -5.77 -7.50 3.03
C MET A 30 -7.26 -7.37 3.29
N VAL A 31 -7.63 -7.26 4.57
CA VAL A 31 -8.98 -6.96 5.05
C VAL A 31 -8.93 -5.63 5.80
N ILE A 32 -9.86 -4.73 5.48
CA ILE A 32 -10.09 -3.50 6.24
C ILE A 32 -11.48 -3.61 6.88
N TRP A 33 -11.51 -3.61 8.21
CA TRP A 33 -12.71 -3.85 9.00
C TRP A 33 -13.08 -2.62 9.83
N TYR A 34 -14.18 -1.97 9.46
CA TYR A 34 -14.80 -0.89 10.22
C TYR A 34 -15.87 -1.47 11.14
N THR A 35 -15.80 -1.19 12.45
CA THR A 35 -16.87 -1.57 13.39
C THR A 35 -17.86 -0.44 13.68
N GLY A 36 -17.61 0.77 13.18
CA GLY A 36 -18.51 1.92 13.26
C GLY A 36 -18.46 2.71 14.58
N ASP A 37 -19.51 3.51 14.78
CA ASP A 37 -19.61 4.60 15.77
C ASP A 37 -20.67 4.30 16.88
N THR A 38 -21.30 3.13 16.89
CA THR A 38 -22.45 2.86 17.77
C THR A 38 -22.07 2.53 19.21
N CYS A 39 -21.86 3.57 20.02
CA CYS A 39 -21.83 3.47 21.48
C CYS A 39 -23.22 3.16 22.12
N ALA A 40 -24.06 2.39 21.42
CA ALA A 40 -25.36 1.95 21.90
C ALA A 40 -25.17 0.78 22.89
N THR A 41 -25.49 1.04 24.17
CA THR A 41 -25.27 0.07 25.26
C THR A 41 -25.98 -1.26 25.00
N GLY A 42 -25.20 -2.31 24.70
CA GLY A 42 -25.69 -3.67 24.48
C GLY A 42 -25.33 -4.26 23.11
N GLU A 43 -24.91 -3.44 22.14
CA GLU A 43 -24.44 -3.94 20.85
C GLU A 43 -23.01 -4.49 20.94
N THR A 44 -22.74 -5.57 20.21
CA THR A 44 -21.44 -6.22 20.14
C THR A 44 -20.83 -5.97 18.76
N TYR A 45 -19.73 -5.23 18.71
CA TYR A 45 -19.06 -4.79 17.49
C TYR A 45 -18.61 -5.98 16.62
N LEU A 46 -18.01 -6.98 17.27
CA LEU A 46 -17.53 -8.22 16.65
C LEU A 46 -18.22 -9.40 17.33
N SER A 47 -19.14 -10.06 16.61
CA SER A 47 -19.79 -11.28 17.08
C SER A 47 -18.77 -12.42 17.20
N THR A 48 -19.15 -13.49 17.90
CA THR A 48 -18.33 -14.73 17.98
C THR A 48 -17.92 -15.26 16.60
N ALA A 49 -18.77 -15.10 15.58
CA ALA A 49 -18.47 -15.54 14.22
C ALA A 49 -17.46 -14.61 13.52
N ASP A 50 -17.59 -13.29 13.70
CA ASP A 50 -16.61 -12.33 13.15
C ASP A 50 -15.21 -12.63 13.71
N ILE A 51 -15.12 -12.77 15.04
CA ILE A 51 -13.85 -13.01 15.74
C ILE A 51 -13.23 -14.33 15.28
N GLY A 52 -13.98 -15.45 15.31
CA GLY A 52 -13.45 -16.74 14.85
C GLY A 52 -13.04 -16.79 13.36
N ASN A 53 -13.68 -15.99 12.51
CA ASN A 53 -13.30 -15.87 11.10
C ASN A 53 -12.07 -14.97 10.90
N ILE A 54 -11.92 -13.91 11.72
CA ILE A 54 -10.73 -13.05 11.75
C ILE A 54 -9.53 -13.84 12.30
N GLU A 55 -9.68 -14.58 13.39
CA GLU A 55 -8.65 -15.46 13.97
C GLU A 55 -8.09 -16.41 12.90
N GLN A 56 -8.96 -17.15 12.19
CA GLN A 56 -8.54 -18.04 11.09
C GLN A 56 -7.89 -17.32 9.89
N TYR A 57 -8.23 -16.05 9.64
CA TYR A 57 -7.60 -15.26 8.59
C TYR A 57 -6.19 -14.80 9.00
N LEU A 58 -6.00 -14.43 10.26
CA LEU A 58 -4.71 -14.04 10.83
C LEU A 58 -3.80 -15.26 11.02
N ASP A 59 -4.32 -16.40 11.46
CA ASP A 59 -3.59 -17.68 11.54
C ASP A 59 -2.95 -18.07 10.18
N ASN A 60 -3.65 -17.79 9.08
CA ASN A 60 -3.20 -18.03 7.70
C ASN A 60 -2.22 -16.96 7.17
N GLY A 61 -1.81 -15.98 8.00
CA GLY A 61 -0.89 -14.90 7.61
C GLY A 61 -1.54 -13.74 6.85
N GLY A 62 -2.83 -13.50 7.06
CA GLY A 62 -3.56 -12.37 6.48
C GLY A 62 -3.03 -11.00 6.92
N ASN A 63 -3.53 -9.93 6.30
CA ASN A 63 -3.25 -8.55 6.71
C ASN A 63 -4.54 -7.87 7.14
N LEU A 64 -4.63 -7.39 8.38
CA LEU A 64 -5.86 -6.79 8.93
C LEU A 64 -5.62 -5.34 9.38
N PHE A 65 -6.39 -4.41 8.82
CA PHE A 65 -6.65 -3.13 9.49
C PHE A 65 -8.03 -3.19 10.14
N ILE A 66 -8.09 -3.05 11.46
CA ILE A 66 -9.35 -2.99 12.21
C ILE A 66 -9.47 -1.67 12.99
N THR A 67 -10.64 -1.05 12.92
CA THR A 67 -10.88 0.31 13.44
C THR A 67 -12.32 0.52 13.89
N GLY A 68 -12.47 1.23 15.01
CA GLY A 68 -13.76 1.65 15.57
C GLY A 68 -13.63 2.23 16.98
N GLN A 69 -14.73 2.75 17.55
CA GLN A 69 -14.70 3.43 18.84
C GLN A 69 -14.82 2.48 20.04
N GLY A 70 -13.84 2.49 20.94
CA GLY A 70 -13.88 1.77 22.21
C GLY A 70 -13.96 0.24 22.03
N LEU A 71 -13.24 -0.26 21.03
CA LEU A 71 -13.19 -1.67 20.68
C LEU A 71 -12.38 -2.46 21.73
N ALA A 72 -11.30 -1.87 22.27
CA ALA A 72 -10.50 -2.49 23.32
C ALA A 72 -11.27 -2.64 24.63
N GLY A 73 -11.98 -1.61 25.09
CA GLY A 73 -12.81 -1.67 26.31
C GLY A 73 -13.90 -2.74 26.21
N GLN A 74 -14.53 -2.90 25.03
CA GLN A 74 -15.48 -3.99 24.79
C GLN A 74 -14.80 -5.36 24.76
N LEU A 75 -13.72 -5.53 23.98
CA LEU A 75 -13.04 -6.81 23.81
C LEU A 75 -12.36 -7.27 25.11
N GLN A 76 -11.88 -6.37 25.96
CA GLN A 76 -11.32 -6.69 27.27
C GLN A 76 -12.32 -7.44 28.17
N ILE A 77 -13.62 -7.16 28.02
CA ILE A 77 -14.70 -7.83 28.76
C ILE A 77 -15.15 -9.10 28.03
N GLN A 78 -15.30 -9.04 26.70
CA GLN A 78 -15.94 -10.12 25.94
C GLN A 78 -14.97 -11.20 25.43
N ARG A 79 -13.78 -10.81 24.97
CA ARG A 79 -12.74 -11.68 24.37
C ARG A 79 -11.33 -11.15 24.71
N PRO A 80 -10.92 -11.19 25.98
CA PRO A 80 -9.63 -10.65 26.41
C PRO A 80 -8.43 -11.31 25.74
N LEU A 81 -8.54 -12.60 25.39
CA LEU A 81 -7.49 -13.32 24.65
C LEU A 81 -7.39 -12.84 23.19
N PHE A 82 -8.49 -12.57 22.50
CA PHE A 82 -8.43 -11.99 21.15
C PHE A 82 -7.77 -10.59 21.17
N LEU A 83 -8.07 -9.77 22.18
CA LEU A 83 -7.44 -8.45 22.33
C LEU A 83 -5.91 -8.54 22.55
N GLN A 84 -5.46 -9.53 23.33
CA GLN A 84 -4.04 -9.73 23.64
C GLN A 84 -3.30 -10.49 22.53
N ASP A 85 -3.77 -11.69 22.19
CA ASP A 85 -3.09 -12.65 21.32
C ASP A 85 -3.22 -12.33 19.82
N TYR A 86 -4.29 -11.61 19.42
CA TYR A 86 -4.55 -11.25 18.03
C TYR A 86 -4.49 -9.74 17.73
N LEU A 87 -4.85 -8.88 18.69
CA LEU A 87 -4.78 -7.43 18.52
C LEU A 87 -3.59 -6.77 19.24
N HIS A 88 -2.74 -7.55 19.93
CA HIS A 88 -1.53 -7.11 20.62
C HIS A 88 -1.73 -5.90 21.55
N ALA A 89 -2.89 -5.85 22.21
CA ALA A 89 -3.28 -4.74 23.06
C ALA A 89 -3.77 -5.20 24.45
N ALA A 90 -3.66 -4.30 25.43
CA ALA A 90 -4.42 -4.35 26.66
C ALA A 90 -5.19 -3.04 26.87
N TYR A 91 -6.42 -3.11 27.37
CA TYR A 91 -7.20 -1.90 27.69
C TYR A 91 -6.67 -1.20 28.94
N SER A 92 -6.58 0.13 28.90
CA SER A 92 -5.98 0.96 29.95
C SER A 92 -6.88 2.13 30.41
N GLY A 93 -8.18 2.07 30.10
CA GLY A 93 -9.18 3.03 30.57
C GLY A 93 -9.46 4.18 29.60
N PRO A 94 -10.42 5.06 29.95
CA PRO A 94 -10.81 6.19 29.10
C PRO A 94 -9.76 7.30 29.11
N LEU A 95 -9.44 7.82 27.92
CA LEU A 95 -8.61 8.98 27.69
C LEU A 95 -9.00 9.60 26.35
N PHE A 96 -9.28 10.90 26.31
CA PHE A 96 -9.57 11.60 25.05
C PHE A 96 -8.82 12.92 24.95
N ALA A 97 -8.23 13.15 23.77
CA ALA A 97 -7.81 14.47 23.32
C ALA A 97 -8.29 14.68 21.87
N PRO A 98 -8.64 15.92 21.46
CA PRO A 98 -9.13 16.21 20.11
C PRO A 98 -8.06 16.11 19.02
N SER A 99 -6.81 15.85 19.39
CA SER A 99 -5.69 15.60 18.49
C SER A 99 -4.80 14.50 19.05
N MET A 100 -4.07 13.84 18.17
CA MET A 100 -3.12 12.78 18.49
C MET A 100 -1.87 12.95 17.65
N ASP A 101 -0.72 12.66 18.26
CA ASP A 101 0.58 12.78 17.63
C ASP A 101 1.12 11.37 17.34
N GLY A 102 1.76 11.23 16.20
CA GLY A 102 2.30 9.97 15.73
C GLY A 102 3.53 9.53 16.50
N PHE A 103 3.65 8.23 16.74
CA PHE A 103 4.79 7.66 17.43
C PHE A 103 6.02 7.61 16.51
N ASP A 104 7.16 8.11 16.99
CA ASP A 104 8.40 8.17 16.21
C ASP A 104 8.86 6.77 15.76
N GLY A 105 9.23 6.66 14.48
CA GLY A 105 9.59 5.40 13.84
C GLY A 105 8.41 4.48 13.47
N SER A 106 7.18 4.78 13.92
CA SER A 106 6.00 3.97 13.58
C SER A 106 5.78 3.88 12.07
N PRO A 107 5.56 2.69 11.48
CA PRO A 107 5.27 2.57 10.05
C PRO A 107 3.95 3.23 9.66
N ILE A 108 3.06 3.52 10.63
CA ILE A 108 1.76 4.15 10.42
C ILE A 108 1.80 5.64 10.77
N GLY A 109 2.32 5.98 11.95
CA GLY A 109 2.19 7.32 12.52
C GLY A 109 3.41 8.23 12.42
N ASN A 110 4.61 7.73 12.10
CA ASN A 110 5.87 8.50 12.24
C ASN A 110 5.80 9.92 11.65
N LYS A 111 5.98 10.92 12.51
CA LYS A 111 5.93 12.37 12.23
C LYS A 111 4.59 12.95 11.77
N LEU A 112 3.51 12.17 11.80
CA LEU A 112 2.16 12.66 11.52
C LEU A 112 1.55 13.32 12.78
N SER A 113 0.68 14.30 12.59
CA SER A 113 -0.20 14.81 13.66
C SER A 113 -1.62 14.88 13.14
N LEU A 114 -2.56 14.25 13.86
CA LEU A 114 -3.95 14.08 13.44
C LEU A 114 -4.90 14.84 14.36
N ARG A 115 -6.05 15.22 13.82
CA ARG A 115 -7.14 15.86 14.55
C ARG A 115 -8.44 15.10 14.35
N PHE A 116 -9.21 14.95 15.42
CA PHE A 116 -10.59 14.48 15.35
C PHE A 116 -11.52 15.62 14.91
N TYR A 117 -12.35 15.38 13.90
CA TYR A 117 -13.41 16.29 13.50
C TYR A 117 -14.72 15.89 14.19
N SER A 118 -15.17 16.70 15.16
CA SER A 118 -16.47 16.53 15.82
C SER A 118 -17.62 16.92 14.88
N GLY A 119 -17.99 15.98 13.99
CA GLY A 119 -19.23 16.02 13.22
C GLY A 119 -20.45 15.65 14.06
N SER A 120 -21.65 15.79 13.49
CA SER A 120 -22.94 15.76 14.20
C SER A 120 -23.37 14.43 14.85
N ASN A 121 -22.53 13.39 14.83
CA ASN A 121 -22.76 12.12 15.53
C ASN A 121 -21.67 11.80 16.57
N MET A 122 -20.54 12.52 16.57
CA MET A 122 -19.41 12.26 17.48
C MET A 122 -19.57 13.02 18.80
N GLU A 123 -20.78 13.01 19.37
CA GLU A 123 -21.09 13.65 20.64
C GLU A 123 -20.36 12.91 21.77
N TYR A 124 -19.30 13.53 22.31
CA TYR A 124 -18.53 13.01 23.45
C TYR A 124 -17.97 11.61 23.24
N THR A 125 -17.14 11.43 22.20
CA THR A 125 -16.34 10.22 22.01
C THR A 125 -15.58 9.87 23.29
N TRP A 126 -15.97 8.77 23.94
CA TRP A 126 -15.14 8.07 24.93
C TRP A 126 -13.91 7.54 24.20
N GLY A 127 -12.90 8.40 24.06
CA GLY A 127 -11.57 7.96 23.67
C GLY A 127 -11.09 6.94 24.69
N GLU A 128 -10.48 5.87 24.20
CA GLU A 128 -9.97 4.79 25.01
C GLU A 128 -8.47 4.67 24.82
N LYS A 129 -7.78 4.32 25.91
CA LYS A 129 -6.34 4.14 25.93
C LYS A 129 -6.03 2.65 25.88
N ILE A 130 -5.17 2.26 24.97
CA ILE A 130 -4.57 0.92 24.93
C ILE A 130 -3.12 0.96 25.42
N ILE A 131 -2.63 -0.19 25.85
CA ILE A 131 -1.21 -0.48 26.01
C ILE A 131 -0.85 -1.48 24.90
N PRO A 132 -0.04 -1.11 23.91
CA PRO A 132 0.57 -2.06 22.99
C PRO A 132 1.44 -3.06 23.77
N LEU A 133 1.31 -4.34 23.44
CA LEU A 133 2.16 -5.41 24.01
C LEU A 133 3.57 -5.36 23.39
N GLU A 134 4.54 -6.07 23.98
CA GLU A 134 5.97 -5.90 23.68
C GLU A 134 6.37 -6.13 22.22
N ASP A 135 5.56 -6.87 21.46
CA ASP A 135 5.77 -7.17 20.03
C ASP A 135 5.02 -6.21 19.07
N ALA A 136 4.16 -5.33 19.59
CA ALA A 136 3.47 -4.30 18.81
C ALA A 136 4.11 -2.92 18.96
N MET A 137 4.18 -2.20 17.84
CA MET A 137 4.65 -0.82 17.80
C MET A 137 3.46 0.15 17.91
N PRO A 138 3.50 1.15 18.81
CA PRO A 138 2.46 2.18 18.84
C PRO A 138 2.36 2.93 17.51
N ALA A 139 1.17 3.41 17.16
CA ALA A 139 0.93 4.23 15.97
C ALA A 139 0.70 5.70 16.33
N PHE A 140 -0.27 5.98 17.19
CA PHE A 140 -0.58 7.32 17.68
C PHE A 140 -0.84 7.33 19.19
N ALA A 141 -0.51 8.45 19.82
CA ALA A 141 -0.87 8.77 21.20
C ALA A 141 -1.68 10.07 21.26
N TYR A 142 -2.63 10.16 22.18
CA TYR A 142 -3.36 11.41 22.44
C TYR A 142 -2.39 12.55 22.78
N ALA A 143 -2.57 13.70 22.13
CA ALA A 143 -1.69 14.85 22.32
C ALA A 143 -1.62 15.23 23.81
N PHE A 144 -0.42 15.60 24.27
CA PHE A 144 -0.10 15.86 25.68
C PHE A 144 -0.19 14.64 26.63
N SER A 145 -0.34 13.41 26.11
CA SER A 145 -0.28 12.17 26.89
C SER A 145 0.72 11.19 26.26
N PRO A 146 1.99 11.15 26.72
CA PRO A 146 3.04 10.38 26.06
C PRO A 146 2.79 8.86 26.10
N ASP A 147 2.12 8.36 27.14
CA ASP A 147 1.70 6.95 27.25
C ASP A 147 0.24 6.73 26.81
N GLY A 148 -0.32 7.73 26.10
CA GLY A 148 -1.72 7.89 25.73
C GLY A 148 -2.13 7.14 24.47
N TYR A 149 -1.61 5.94 24.23
CA TYR A 149 -1.79 5.24 22.96
C TYR A 149 -3.24 4.86 22.69
N ASN A 150 -3.67 4.99 21.44
CA ASN A 150 -5.01 4.63 20.97
C ASN A 150 -4.96 3.75 19.71
N SER A 151 -3.76 3.35 19.29
CA SER A 151 -3.52 2.63 18.06
C SER A 151 -2.12 2.01 18.01
N LEU A 152 -1.99 0.92 17.26
CA LEU A 152 -0.75 0.18 17.09
C LEU A 152 -0.65 -0.50 15.72
N SER A 153 0.53 -1.02 15.42
CA SER A 153 0.81 -1.94 14.32
C SER A 153 1.67 -3.11 14.80
N TYR A 154 1.38 -4.32 14.34
CA TYR A 154 2.16 -5.53 14.60
C TYR A 154 2.55 -6.22 13.29
N SER A 155 3.75 -6.82 13.25
CA SER A 155 4.26 -7.58 12.10
C SER A 155 4.96 -8.84 12.58
N GLY A 156 4.45 -10.00 12.22
CA GLY A 156 4.95 -11.31 12.63
C GLY A 156 4.38 -12.44 11.79
N GLN A 157 3.57 -13.33 12.38
CA GLN A 157 2.88 -14.39 11.62
C GLN A 157 1.90 -13.82 10.59
N TYR A 158 1.25 -12.71 10.96
CA TYR A 158 0.39 -11.85 10.14
C TYR A 158 0.82 -10.40 10.33
N ASN A 159 0.19 -9.46 9.62
CA ASN A 159 0.34 -8.04 9.90
C ASN A 159 -0.98 -7.42 10.33
N LEU A 160 -0.91 -6.55 11.33
CA LEU A 160 -2.05 -5.89 11.95
C LEU A 160 -1.81 -4.38 11.99
N VAL A 161 -2.85 -3.62 11.70
CA VAL A 161 -3.04 -2.26 12.23
C VAL A 161 -4.33 -2.26 13.04
N PHE A 162 -4.26 -1.81 14.29
CA PHE A 162 -5.43 -1.71 15.15
C PHE A 162 -5.56 -0.25 15.64
N PHE A 163 -6.69 0.38 15.33
CA PHE A 163 -7.09 1.68 15.86
C PHE A 163 -8.28 1.50 16.80
N ASP A 164 -8.14 1.93 18.06
CA ASP A 164 -9.21 1.97 19.07
C ASP A 164 -10.05 3.27 18.99
N PHE A 165 -9.98 3.90 17.82
CA PHE A 165 -10.81 5.03 17.41
C PHE A 165 -11.29 4.82 15.96
N PRO A 166 -12.41 5.46 15.53
CA PRO A 166 -12.89 5.35 14.15
C PRO A 166 -11.97 6.10 13.19
N TYR A 167 -11.36 5.42 12.22
CA TYR A 167 -10.49 6.04 11.20
C TYR A 167 -11.19 7.18 10.44
N GLU A 168 -12.50 7.07 10.21
CA GLU A 168 -13.31 8.06 9.53
C GLU A 168 -13.40 9.41 10.28
N SER A 169 -13.09 9.44 11.58
CA SER A 169 -13.14 10.63 12.44
C SER A 169 -11.95 11.59 12.26
N ILE A 170 -10.87 11.13 11.64
CA ILE A 170 -9.70 11.97 11.32
C ILE A 170 -10.13 13.06 10.32
N ASP A 171 -9.80 14.31 10.64
CA ASP A 171 -10.12 15.49 9.82
C ASP A 171 -9.30 15.51 8.51
N ASN A 172 -9.99 15.66 7.37
CA ASN A 172 -9.35 15.87 6.05
C ASN A 172 -9.35 17.33 5.61
N ASN A 173 -10.04 18.23 6.33
CA ASN A 173 -10.32 19.58 5.87
C ASN A 173 -9.41 20.64 6.51
N SER A 174 -8.67 20.26 7.56
CA SER A 174 -7.67 21.14 8.16
C SER A 174 -6.40 21.21 7.28
N GLY A 175 -5.90 22.40 7.01
CA GLY A 175 -4.57 22.60 6.40
C GLY A 175 -3.41 22.54 7.40
N ARG A 176 -3.61 21.92 8.58
CA ARG A 176 -2.64 21.92 9.70
C ARG A 176 -2.28 20.52 10.20
N TYR A 177 -3.18 19.55 10.02
CA TYR A 177 -3.01 18.16 10.46
C TYR A 177 -2.97 17.25 9.24
N ASP A 178 -2.35 16.09 9.37
CA ASP A 178 -2.30 15.06 8.34
C ASP A 178 -3.69 14.44 8.10
N THR A 179 -3.87 13.90 6.91
CA THR A 179 -5.19 13.46 6.43
C THR A 179 -5.38 11.95 6.57
N ARG A 180 -6.64 11.49 6.56
CA ARG A 180 -6.99 10.06 6.40
C ARG A 180 -6.27 9.41 5.23
N ASP A 181 -6.12 10.15 4.14
CA ASP A 181 -5.46 9.66 2.93
C ASP A 181 -3.97 9.35 3.16
N THR A 182 -3.27 10.17 3.95
CA THR A 182 -1.88 9.93 4.36
C THR A 182 -1.79 8.68 5.24
N VAL A 183 -2.68 8.57 6.23
CA VAL A 183 -2.71 7.43 7.16
C VAL A 183 -3.01 6.12 6.43
N MET A 184 -3.99 6.12 5.53
CA MET A 184 -4.31 4.95 4.71
C MET A 184 -3.19 4.56 3.76
N PHE A 185 -2.48 5.54 3.17
CA PHE A 185 -1.29 5.25 2.37
C PHE A 185 -0.24 4.51 3.22
N ASN A 186 0.04 4.99 4.44
CA ASN A 186 0.97 4.32 5.35
C ASN A 186 0.49 2.92 5.76
N ILE A 187 -0.81 2.70 5.97
CA ILE A 187 -1.40 1.38 6.27
C ILE A 187 -1.27 0.42 5.07
N LEU A 188 -1.60 0.88 3.87
CA LEU A 188 -1.45 0.08 2.64
C LEU A 188 0.02 -0.27 2.40
N ASN A 189 0.93 0.69 2.61
CA ASN A 189 2.37 0.45 2.50
C ASN A 189 2.84 -0.51 3.58
N PHE A 190 2.36 -0.39 4.83
CA PHE A 190 2.69 -1.28 5.95
C PHE A 190 2.37 -2.76 5.66
N PHE A 191 1.13 -3.07 5.29
CA PHE A 191 0.78 -4.42 4.82
C PHE A 191 1.48 -4.80 3.52
N GLY A 192 1.85 -3.78 2.73
CA GLY A 192 2.71 -3.90 1.58
C GLY A 192 4.20 -4.08 1.88
N LYS A 193 4.70 -4.07 3.15
CA LYS A 193 6.16 -4.06 3.49
C LYS A 193 6.92 -5.39 3.22
N MET A 194 6.66 -5.98 2.06
CA MET A 194 7.72 -6.37 1.11
C MET A 194 7.95 -5.28 0.03
N MET A 195 7.58 -4.04 0.34
CA MET A 195 7.65 -2.86 -0.54
C MET A 195 7.81 -1.60 0.35
N THR A 196 9.00 -1.02 0.38
CA THR A 196 9.32 0.30 0.98
C THR A 196 10.32 0.97 0.04
N GLU A 197 10.01 2.13 -0.56
CA GLU A 197 10.02 3.49 0.02
C GLU A 197 11.45 3.97 0.37
N VAL A 198 11.89 5.21 0.14
CA VAL A 198 11.27 6.49 -0.29
C VAL A 198 12.29 7.23 -1.20
N SER A 199 11.99 8.28 -1.98
CA SER A 199 10.78 9.11 -2.25
C SER A 199 10.90 9.74 -3.65
N ASP A 200 9.84 10.39 -4.12
CA ASP A 200 9.98 11.52 -5.06
C ASP A 200 10.20 12.82 -4.25
N GLU A 201 11.20 13.66 -4.58
CA GLU A 201 11.26 15.08 -4.11
C GLU A 201 10.41 15.99 -5.01
N VAL A 202 9.23 15.50 -5.45
CA VAL A 202 8.63 15.93 -6.74
C VAL A 202 9.65 15.78 -7.89
N ASP A 203 10.56 14.81 -7.74
CA ASP A 203 11.51 14.32 -8.71
C ASP A 203 11.29 12.81 -8.81
N ASN A 204 10.79 12.32 -9.96
CA ASN A 204 10.13 11.02 -10.07
C ASN A 204 11.12 9.84 -10.08
N ASN A 205 11.61 9.47 -8.90
CA ASN A 205 12.55 8.36 -8.64
C ASN A 205 11.94 7.24 -7.77
N LEU A 206 10.60 7.18 -7.64
CA LEU A 206 9.88 5.96 -7.33
C LEU A 206 10.42 4.77 -8.16
N LEU A 207 11.11 3.84 -7.49
CA LEU A 207 11.59 2.60 -8.10
C LEU A 207 10.37 1.82 -8.61
N PRO A 208 10.23 1.62 -9.92
CA PRO A 208 8.95 1.27 -10.49
C PRO A 208 8.59 -0.21 -10.31
N VAL A 209 7.32 -0.44 -10.00
CA VAL A 209 6.79 -1.67 -9.38
C VAL A 209 6.56 -2.81 -10.40
N GLY A 210 7.29 -2.83 -11.53
CA GLY A 210 7.18 -3.94 -12.49
C GLY A 210 8.07 -3.80 -13.72
N PHE A 211 8.50 -4.93 -14.28
CA PHE A 211 9.28 -4.95 -15.53
C PHE A 211 8.37 -4.63 -16.70
N SER A 212 8.63 -3.50 -17.36
CA SER A 212 7.74 -2.92 -18.36
C SER A 212 8.52 -2.37 -19.56
N LEU A 213 7.85 -2.35 -20.71
CA LEU A 213 8.35 -1.76 -21.94
C LEU A 213 7.20 -0.97 -22.56
N GLU A 214 7.35 0.33 -22.74
CA GLU A 214 6.31 1.18 -23.32
C GLU A 214 6.27 1.07 -24.84
N GLN A 215 5.17 1.53 -25.43
CA GLN A 215 5.13 1.76 -26.87
C GLN A 215 6.02 2.95 -27.21
N ASN A 216 6.93 2.78 -28.18
CA ASN A 216 7.81 3.84 -28.63
C ASN A 216 7.00 5.05 -29.13
N TYR A 217 7.48 6.27 -28.85
CA TYR A 217 6.81 7.50 -29.27
C TYR A 217 7.80 8.49 -29.92
N PRO A 218 7.48 9.07 -31.09
CA PRO A 218 6.31 8.76 -31.94
C PRO A 218 6.37 7.33 -32.52
N ASN A 219 5.22 6.82 -32.97
CA ASN A 219 5.12 5.58 -33.78
C ASN A 219 3.88 5.66 -34.69
N PRO A 220 4.02 5.68 -36.04
CA PRO A 220 5.27 5.66 -36.79
C PRO A 220 6.19 6.85 -36.51
N PHE A 221 7.48 6.72 -36.82
CA PHE A 221 8.50 7.74 -36.53
C PHE A 221 9.40 8.05 -37.72
N ASN A 222 10.02 9.23 -37.73
CA ASN A 222 10.98 9.68 -38.75
C ASN A 222 11.89 10.80 -38.21
N PRO A 223 13.23 10.64 -38.20
CA PRO A 223 13.98 9.38 -38.12
C PRO A 223 14.12 8.89 -36.67
N THR A 224 13.72 9.68 -35.67
CA THR A 224 13.94 9.40 -34.24
C THR A 224 12.67 8.98 -33.50
N THR A 225 12.81 8.07 -32.55
CA THR A 225 11.76 7.67 -31.59
C THR A 225 12.35 7.42 -30.22
N THR A 226 11.56 7.66 -29.18
CA THR A 226 11.93 7.40 -27.79
C THR A 226 11.27 6.11 -27.32
N ILE A 227 12.09 5.20 -26.79
CA ILE A 227 11.66 3.95 -26.16
C ILE A 227 11.82 4.11 -24.65
N LYS A 228 10.70 4.11 -23.94
CA LYS A 228 10.67 4.08 -22.47
C LYS A 228 10.51 2.65 -21.96
N TYR A 229 11.16 2.34 -20.85
CA TYR A 229 11.08 1.04 -20.21
C TYR A 229 11.38 1.14 -18.71
N THR A 230 11.12 0.04 -18.03
CA THR A 230 10.97 0.01 -16.58
C THR A 230 11.69 -1.22 -16.03
N VAL A 231 12.70 -1.00 -15.19
CA VAL A 231 13.46 -2.05 -14.51
C VAL A 231 12.91 -2.21 -13.09
N GLN A 232 12.48 -3.42 -12.75
CA GLN A 232 11.86 -3.73 -11.46
C GLN A 232 12.92 -4.05 -10.40
N ASN A 233 12.55 -3.94 -9.12
CA ASN A 233 13.31 -4.57 -8.04
C ASN A 233 12.88 -6.05 -7.92
N ASN A 234 13.78 -6.99 -8.16
CA ASN A 234 13.52 -8.44 -8.05
C ASN A 234 13.68 -8.97 -6.60
N GLY A 235 13.24 -8.20 -5.58
CA GLY A 235 13.12 -8.66 -4.19
C GLY A 235 14.44 -9.02 -3.49
N GLY A 236 15.57 -8.48 -3.94
CA GLY A 236 16.90 -8.81 -3.39
C GLY A 236 18.09 -8.47 -4.28
N SER A 237 17.87 -8.18 -5.56
CA SER A 237 18.91 -7.65 -6.47
C SER A 237 18.86 -6.12 -6.51
N PHE A 238 20.00 -5.47 -6.27
CA PHE A 238 20.14 -4.01 -6.34
C PHE A 238 20.31 -3.49 -7.78
N SER A 239 20.61 -4.37 -8.74
CA SER A 239 20.81 -4.02 -10.15
C SER A 239 20.87 -5.27 -11.03
N ASP A 240 20.15 -5.27 -12.15
CA ASP A 240 20.10 -6.41 -13.07
C ASP A 240 20.75 -6.04 -14.41
N ARG A 241 21.22 -7.03 -15.19
CA ARG A 241 21.75 -6.77 -16.54
C ARG A 241 20.60 -6.63 -17.53
N ILE A 242 20.46 -5.42 -18.07
CA ILE A 242 19.39 -5.06 -19.01
C ILE A 242 19.94 -5.02 -20.42
N THR A 243 19.28 -5.72 -21.34
CA THR A 243 19.53 -5.57 -22.77
C THR A 243 18.29 -5.05 -23.49
N LEU A 244 18.45 -4.01 -24.28
CA LEU A 244 17.43 -3.50 -25.20
C LEU A 244 17.98 -3.55 -26.62
N LYS A 245 17.40 -4.42 -27.44
CA LYS A 245 17.88 -4.72 -28.79
C LYS A 245 16.79 -4.50 -29.83
N VAL A 246 17.18 -3.94 -30.97
CA VAL A 246 16.34 -3.74 -32.15
C VAL A 246 16.59 -4.87 -33.16
N PHE A 247 15.51 -5.38 -33.74
CA PHE A 247 15.50 -6.47 -34.71
C PHE A 247 14.67 -6.09 -35.94
N ASN A 248 15.05 -6.59 -37.10
CA ASN A 248 14.22 -6.51 -38.30
C ASN A 248 13.17 -7.65 -38.33
N ILE A 249 12.30 -7.64 -39.34
CA ILE A 249 11.24 -8.66 -39.52
C ILE A 249 11.76 -10.11 -39.65
N LEU A 250 13.04 -10.30 -40.00
CA LEU A 250 13.69 -11.62 -40.08
C LEU A 250 14.32 -12.06 -38.74
N GLY A 251 14.11 -11.28 -37.66
CA GLY A 251 14.68 -11.54 -36.34
C GLY A 251 16.20 -11.31 -36.26
N ARG A 252 16.82 -10.70 -37.27
CA ARG A 252 18.24 -10.30 -37.20
C ARG A 252 18.36 -9.05 -36.34
N GLU A 253 19.34 -9.05 -35.44
CA GLU A 253 19.72 -7.86 -34.69
C GLU A 253 20.17 -6.75 -35.66
N VAL A 254 19.70 -5.54 -35.38
CA VAL A 254 19.98 -4.31 -36.14
C VAL A 254 20.85 -3.37 -35.31
N ARG A 255 20.51 -3.22 -34.03
CA ARG A 255 21.28 -2.39 -33.08
C ARG A 255 21.01 -2.86 -31.65
N THR A 256 22.05 -2.93 -30.82
CA THR A 256 21.90 -2.92 -29.36
C THR A 256 21.84 -1.45 -28.90
N LEU A 257 20.77 -1.08 -28.19
CA LEU A 257 20.58 0.27 -27.63
C LEU A 257 21.07 0.36 -26.18
N VAL A 258 20.97 -0.75 -25.44
CA VAL A 258 21.36 -0.90 -24.04
C VAL A 258 21.89 -2.32 -23.85
N ASP A 259 23.02 -2.49 -23.18
CA ASP A 259 23.56 -3.76 -22.65
C ASP A 259 24.44 -3.47 -21.43
N GLU A 260 23.82 -3.14 -20.31
CA GLU A 260 24.51 -2.69 -19.09
C GLU A 260 23.81 -3.17 -17.83
N ILE A 261 24.47 -3.03 -16.67
CA ILE A 261 23.87 -3.30 -15.36
C ILE A 261 23.16 -2.03 -14.91
N GLN A 262 21.85 -2.11 -14.72
CA GLN A 262 21.01 -0.98 -14.32
C GLN A 262 20.35 -1.26 -12.97
N PRO A 263 20.32 -0.30 -12.03
CA PRO A 263 19.44 -0.40 -10.87
C PRO A 263 17.97 -0.39 -11.32
N PRO A 264 17.03 -0.82 -10.47
CA PRO A 264 15.61 -0.56 -10.67
C PRO A 264 15.39 0.93 -11.01
N GLY A 265 14.45 1.23 -11.91
CA GLY A 265 14.26 2.61 -12.38
C GLY A 265 13.46 2.71 -13.67
N ASN A 266 13.07 3.95 -14.00
CA ASN A 266 12.47 4.30 -15.28
C ASN A 266 13.55 4.81 -16.23
N TYR A 267 13.62 4.23 -17.42
CA TYR A 267 14.66 4.52 -18.40
C TYR A 267 14.05 4.93 -19.74
N SER A 268 14.80 5.74 -20.47
CA SER A 268 14.41 6.27 -21.78
C SER A 268 15.62 6.29 -22.69
N VAL A 269 15.55 5.60 -23.82
CA VAL A 269 16.59 5.64 -24.85
C VAL A 269 16.00 6.06 -26.20
N GLN A 270 16.76 6.85 -26.94
CA GLN A 270 16.39 7.26 -28.29
C GLN A 270 16.99 6.29 -29.31
N TRP A 271 16.20 5.89 -30.31
CA TRP A 271 16.71 5.27 -31.53
C TRP A 271 16.45 6.20 -32.72
N ASP A 272 17.43 6.31 -33.60
CA ASP A 272 17.47 7.23 -34.74
C ASP A 272 17.35 6.51 -36.10
N GLY A 273 17.03 5.21 -36.10
CA GLY A 273 16.94 4.44 -37.34
C GLY A 273 18.28 4.14 -37.99
N ALA A 274 19.39 4.11 -37.24
CA ALA A 274 20.66 3.54 -37.70
C ALA A 274 20.93 2.14 -37.12
N ASP A 275 21.79 1.37 -37.78
CA ASP A 275 22.28 0.04 -37.35
C ASP A 275 23.57 0.12 -36.50
N CYS A 276 24.27 -1.00 -36.32
CA CYS A 276 25.53 -1.06 -35.57
C CYS A 276 26.74 -0.42 -36.28
N ASP A 277 26.66 -0.20 -37.59
CA ASP A 277 27.70 0.45 -38.40
C ASP A 277 27.35 1.94 -38.66
N ASP A 278 26.41 2.49 -37.87
CA ASP A 278 25.78 3.82 -37.99
C ASP A 278 25.13 4.11 -39.36
N ASN A 279 24.80 3.07 -40.14
CA ASN A 279 24.11 3.22 -41.42
C ASN A 279 22.58 3.34 -41.22
N ARG A 280 21.95 4.26 -41.95
CA ARG A 280 20.49 4.46 -41.91
C ARG A 280 19.75 3.26 -42.49
N VAL A 281 18.94 2.60 -41.68
CA VAL A 281 18.14 1.44 -42.11
C VAL A 281 16.99 1.85 -43.05
N ALA A 282 16.36 0.86 -43.67
CA ALA A 282 15.23 1.07 -44.58
C ALA A 282 13.94 1.39 -43.80
N SER A 283 13.00 2.13 -44.42
CA SER A 283 11.65 2.30 -43.87
C SER A 283 10.95 0.93 -43.78
N GLY A 284 10.22 0.68 -42.69
CA GLY A 284 9.60 -0.63 -42.48
C GLY A 284 9.26 -0.95 -41.03
N ILE A 285 8.90 -2.22 -40.80
CA ILE A 285 8.55 -2.75 -39.48
C ILE A 285 9.81 -3.28 -38.79
N TYR A 286 10.02 -2.82 -37.57
CA TYR A 286 11.06 -3.29 -36.66
C TYR A 286 10.44 -3.75 -35.34
N PHE A 287 11.17 -4.60 -34.63
CA PHE A 287 10.82 -5.03 -33.29
C PHE A 287 11.91 -4.58 -32.33
N TYR A 288 11.55 -4.24 -31.10
CA TYR A 288 12.50 -4.01 -30.02
C TYR A 288 12.15 -4.90 -28.84
N ARG A 289 13.18 -5.49 -28.22
CA ARG A 289 13.04 -6.42 -27.10
C ARG A 289 13.89 -5.95 -25.93
N LEU A 290 13.23 -5.78 -24.79
CA LEU A 290 13.84 -5.61 -23.49
C LEU A 290 13.99 -7.00 -22.84
N THR A 291 15.16 -7.29 -22.29
CA THR A 291 15.46 -8.54 -21.57
C THR A 291 16.15 -8.24 -20.25
N CYS A 292 15.72 -8.92 -19.20
CA CYS A 292 16.27 -8.89 -17.84
C CYS A 292 16.23 -10.34 -17.33
N ASP A 293 17.40 -10.97 -17.19
CA ASP A 293 17.54 -12.41 -16.91
C ASP A 293 16.61 -13.29 -17.76
N ASN A 294 15.67 -14.00 -17.12
CA ASN A 294 14.70 -14.89 -17.75
C ASN A 294 13.42 -14.18 -18.23
N LYS A 295 13.27 -12.87 -18.00
CA LYS A 295 12.11 -12.07 -18.41
C LYS A 295 12.43 -11.32 -19.71
N SER A 296 11.53 -11.36 -20.69
CA SER A 296 11.64 -10.50 -21.88
C SER A 296 10.29 -9.98 -22.35
N ILE A 297 10.27 -8.74 -22.84
CA ILE A 297 9.09 -8.10 -23.44
C ILE A 297 9.50 -7.57 -24.81
N SER A 298 8.69 -7.80 -25.83
CA SER A 298 8.93 -7.32 -27.19
C SER A 298 7.77 -6.46 -27.68
N LYS A 299 8.09 -5.39 -28.42
CA LYS A 299 7.11 -4.51 -29.08
C LYS A 299 7.52 -4.20 -30.52
N LYS A 300 6.55 -3.69 -31.29
CA LYS A 300 6.66 -3.40 -32.73
C LYS A 300 6.68 -1.89 -32.95
N MET A 301 7.55 -1.41 -33.84
CA MET A 301 7.64 -0.02 -34.29
C MET A 301 7.71 0.09 -35.82
N ILE A 302 7.37 1.25 -36.36
CA ILE A 302 7.32 1.53 -37.80
C ILE A 302 8.18 2.76 -38.10
N LEU A 303 9.27 2.56 -38.84
CA LEU A 303 10.12 3.64 -39.35
C LEU A 303 9.57 4.12 -40.70
N LEU A 304 9.34 5.42 -40.81
CA LEU A 304 9.09 6.14 -42.07
C LEU A 304 10.34 6.92 -42.47
N LYS A 305 10.49 7.17 -43.78
CA LYS A 305 11.42 8.17 -44.33
C LYS A 305 10.57 9.27 -44.99
#